data_AF-A0A078L5H8-F1
#
_entry.id   AF-A0A078L5H8-F1
#
_cell.length_a   1.000
_cell.length_b   1.000
_cell.length_c   1.000
_cell.angle_alpha   90.00
_cell.angle_beta   90.00
_cell.angle_gamma   90.00
#
_symmetry.space_group_name_H-M   'P 1'
#
loop_
_entity.id
_entity.type
_entity.pdbx_description
1 polymer ?
#
loop_
_entity_poly.entity_id
_entity_poly.type
_entity_poly.pdbx_seq_one_letter_code
_entity_poly.pdbx_strand_id
1 'polypeptide(L)'
;MVYIKIPQGWTFDKRVVDGILKDVLVSDQLLQVESKGGAQGEKTACKNLIIIQDLVKECLRTKKRGAHSISLNSKETCANEIIIYFRTPPETFELFLKYEPNRNGKEPSNNMKLVQGVDEKKFSFANSTYTGTLWFHNAVISETKREELKDKAQEQRDNRRHVGNNPLAT
;
A
#
# COMPACT_ATOMS: atom_id res chain seq x y z
N MET A 1 4.23 4.98 2.84
CA MET A 1 2.86 4.90 2.31
C MET A 1 2.15 3.71 2.92
N VAL A 2 0.87 3.86 3.22
CA VAL A 2 -0.03 2.83 3.76
C VAL A 2 -1.38 2.91 3.06
N TYR A 3 -2.17 1.84 3.12
CA TYR A 3 -3.52 1.78 2.57
C TYR A 3 -4.50 1.45 3.69
N ILE A 4 -5.46 2.33 3.94
CA ILE A 4 -6.44 2.17 5.02
C ILE A 4 -7.76 1.75 4.38
N LYS A 5 -8.26 0.57 4.74
CA LYS A 5 -9.61 0.14 4.32
C LYS A 5 -10.63 1.03 5.02
N ILE A 6 -11.45 1.72 4.24
CA ILE A 6 -12.49 2.59 4.79
C ILE A 6 -13.72 1.73 5.08
N PRO A 7 -14.21 1.68 6.33
CA PRO A 7 -15.44 0.97 6.63
C PRO A 7 -16.63 1.64 5.95
N GLN A 8 -17.67 0.86 5.64
CA GLN A 8 -18.83 1.39 4.94
C GLN A 8 -19.51 2.50 5.75
N GLY A 9 -19.88 3.60 5.08
CA GLY A 9 -20.51 4.76 5.71
C GLY A 9 -19.56 5.71 6.43
N TRP A 10 -18.24 5.48 6.33
CA TRP A 10 -17.24 6.44 6.77
C TRP A 10 -16.77 7.29 5.60
N THR A 11 -16.57 8.57 5.86
CA THR A 11 -16.05 9.54 4.91
C THR A 11 -14.73 10.10 5.41
N PHE A 12 -13.85 10.46 4.49
CA PHE A 12 -12.60 11.12 4.79
C PHE A 12 -12.80 12.64 4.73
N ASP A 13 -12.26 13.36 5.72
CA ASP A 13 -12.33 14.82 5.79
C ASP A 13 -11.05 15.39 6.44
N LYS A 14 -10.80 16.69 6.24
CA LYS A 14 -9.75 17.45 6.93
C LYS A 14 -10.39 18.42 7.89
N ARG A 15 -10.13 18.28 9.19
CA ARG A 15 -10.75 19.12 10.21
C ARG A 15 -9.75 19.66 11.20
N VAL A 16 -10.07 20.83 11.72
CA VAL A 16 -9.33 21.41 12.85
C VAL A 16 -9.81 20.72 14.13
N VAL A 17 -8.93 20.00 14.79
CA VAL A 17 -9.16 19.33 16.07
C VAL A 17 -8.10 19.86 17.04
N ASP A 18 -8.54 20.42 18.16
CA ASP A 18 -7.67 21.08 19.16
C ASP A 18 -6.84 22.24 18.57
N GLY A 19 -7.40 22.98 17.62
CA GLY A 19 -6.71 24.10 16.95
C GLY A 19 -5.66 23.67 15.91
N ILE A 20 -5.50 22.37 15.64
CA ILE A 20 -4.55 21.82 14.67
C ILE A 20 -5.33 21.13 13.54
N LEU A 21 -4.94 21.38 12.29
CA LEU A 21 -5.51 20.65 11.15
C LEU A 21 -5.09 19.18 11.22
N LYS A 22 -6.06 18.27 11.15
CA LYS A 22 -5.85 16.81 11.17
C LYS A 22 -6.62 16.14 10.04
N ASP A 23 -6.17 14.95 9.67
CA ASP A 23 -6.86 14.09 8.71
C ASP A 23 -7.79 13.17 9.51
N VAL A 24 -9.08 13.16 9.19
CA VAL A 24 -10.08 12.46 10.00
C VAL A 24 -10.96 11.55 9.16
N LEU A 25 -11.30 10.39 9.72
CA LEU A 25 -12.43 9.59 9.26
C LEU A 25 -13.65 9.96 10.10
N VAL A 26 -14.75 10.23 9.43
CA VAL A 26 -16.00 10.67 10.05
C VAL A 26 -17.08 9.65 9.69
N SER A 27 -17.78 9.16 10.70
CA SER A 27 -19.00 8.40 10.50
C SER A 27 -20.20 9.28 10.82
N ASP A 28 -21.11 9.41 9.85
CA ASP A 28 -22.42 10.03 10.06
C ASP A 28 -23.48 8.97 10.43
N GLN A 29 -23.07 7.74 10.76
CA GLN A 29 -23.99 6.69 11.16
C GLN A 29 -24.63 7.01 12.51
N LEU A 30 -25.96 7.06 12.53
CA LEU A 30 -26.78 7.12 13.74
C LEU A 30 -26.66 5.80 14.50
N LEU A 31 -25.69 5.68 15.41
CA LEU A 31 -25.66 4.56 16.34
C LEU A 31 -26.83 4.70 17.32
N GLN A 32 -27.70 3.69 17.36
CA GLN A 32 -28.67 3.55 18.42
C GLN A 32 -27.92 3.15 19.68
N VAL A 33 -27.66 4.11 20.57
CA VAL A 33 -27.18 3.80 21.91
C VAL A 33 -28.40 3.32 22.69
N GLU A 34 -28.51 2.02 22.90
CA GLU A 34 -29.46 1.47 23.87
C GLU A 34 -28.99 1.87 25.27
N SER A 35 -29.49 3.01 25.75
CA SER A 35 -29.39 3.36 27.16
C SER A 35 -30.05 2.24 27.97
N LYS A 36 -29.28 1.55 28.81
CA LYS A 36 -29.74 0.52 29.77
C LYS A 36 -30.58 1.12 30.92
N GLY A 37 -31.46 2.05 30.60
CA GLY A 37 -32.29 2.78 31.55
C GLY A 37 -33.54 3.33 30.88
N GLY A 38 -34.52 2.46 30.63
CA GLY A 38 -35.97 2.66 30.80
C GLY A 38 -36.70 3.92 30.28
N ALA A 39 -36.08 4.83 29.54
CA ALA A 39 -36.75 6.01 28.98
C ALA A 39 -36.47 6.10 27.48
N GLN A 40 -37.55 6.33 26.72
CA GLN A 40 -37.63 6.49 25.26
C GLN A 40 -36.29 6.78 24.58
N GLY A 41 -35.88 5.88 23.67
CA GLY A 41 -34.62 5.95 22.93
C GLY A 41 -34.46 7.27 22.17
N GLU A 42 -33.71 8.18 22.75
CA GLU A 42 -33.23 9.38 22.08
C GLU A 42 -32.17 8.92 21.07
N LYS A 43 -32.47 9.04 19.78
CA LYS A 43 -31.51 8.77 18.70
C LYS A 43 -30.47 9.90 18.69
N THR A 44 -29.53 9.87 19.62
CA THR A 44 -28.41 10.80 19.62
C THR A 44 -27.50 10.45 18.45
N ALA A 45 -27.29 11.38 17.53
CA ALA A 45 -26.35 11.21 16.44
C ALA A 45 -24.92 11.26 16.99
N CYS A 46 -24.37 10.11 17.34
CA CYS A 46 -22.97 10.00 17.73
C CYS A 46 -22.10 10.15 16.48
N LYS A 47 -21.61 11.36 16.23
CA LYS A 47 -20.62 11.61 15.18
C LYS A 47 -19.28 11.04 15.62
N ASN A 48 -18.97 9.83 15.21
CA ASN A 48 -17.68 9.22 15.52
C ASN A 48 -16.60 9.83 14.61
N LEU A 49 -15.53 10.31 15.24
CA LEU A 49 -14.39 10.93 14.57
C LEU A 49 -13.13 10.16 14.93
N ILE A 50 -12.40 9.71 13.92
CA ILE A 50 -11.12 9.00 14.09
C ILE A 50 -10.02 9.81 13.44
N ILE A 51 -8.98 10.13 14.21
CA ILE A 51 -7.81 10.85 13.74
C ILE A 51 -6.86 9.86 13.06
N ILE A 52 -6.63 10.02 11.76
CA ILE A 52 -5.79 9.10 10.97
C ILE A 52 -4.33 9.15 11.41
N GLN A 53 -3.84 10.32 11.81
CA GLN A 53 -2.48 10.48 12.33
C GLN A 53 -2.22 9.56 13.52
N ASP A 54 -3.16 9.50 14.45
CA ASP A 54 -2.98 8.74 15.69
C ASP A 54 -3.13 7.24 15.43
N LEU A 55 -4.07 6.87 14.54
CA LEU A 55 -4.21 5.52 14.00
C LEU A 55 -2.90 5.02 13.33
N VAL A 56 -2.30 5.84 12.48
CA VAL A 56 -1.05 5.50 11.78
C VAL A 56 0.12 5.41 12.75
N LYS A 57 0.24 6.32 13.72
CA LYS A 57 1.29 6.26 14.75
C LYS A 57 1.18 4.98 15.57
N GLU A 58 -0.03 4.63 16.00
CA GLU A 58 -0.27 3.40 16.76
C GLU A 58 0.08 2.15 15.95
N CYS A 59 -0.33 2.11 14.67
CA CYS A 59 0.05 1.03 13.77
C CYS A 59 1.57 0.92 13.58
N LEU A 60 2.27 2.03 13.35
CA LEU A 60 3.72 2.02 13.17
C LEU A 60 4.45 1.58 14.45
N ARG A 61 3.92 1.91 15.63
CA ARG A 61 4.47 1.50 16.93
C ARG A 61 4.28 0.01 17.22
N THR A 62 3.13 -0.55 16.86
CA THR A 62 2.74 -1.94 17.16
C THR A 62 3.10 -2.92 16.06
N LYS A 63 3.51 -2.42 14.88
CA LYS A 63 3.84 -3.24 13.72
C LYS A 63 5.00 -4.20 14.00
N LYS A 64 4.71 -5.50 13.86
CA LYS A 64 5.74 -6.54 13.80
C LYS A 64 6.52 -6.45 12.47
N ARG A 65 7.82 -6.75 12.53
CA ARG A 65 8.67 -6.81 11.33
C ARG A 65 8.09 -7.80 10.33
N GLY A 66 7.89 -7.36 9.08
CA GLY A 66 7.34 -8.18 8.01
C GLY A 66 5.81 -8.26 7.94
N ALA A 67 5.06 -7.66 8.89
CA ALA A 67 3.61 -7.64 8.82
C ALA A 67 3.10 -6.90 7.57
N HIS A 68 2.13 -7.53 6.88
CA HIS A 68 1.51 -6.99 5.67
C HIS A 68 0.33 -6.05 5.99
N SER A 69 -0.40 -6.35 7.06
CA SER A 69 -1.51 -5.55 7.56
C SER A 69 -1.61 -5.59 9.08
N ILE A 70 -2.34 -4.62 9.64
CA ILE A 70 -2.81 -4.60 11.02
C ILE A 70 -4.30 -4.26 11.00
N SER A 71 -5.06 -5.03 11.75
CA SER A 71 -6.44 -4.70 12.10
C SER A 71 -6.47 -3.96 13.42
N LEU A 72 -7.15 -2.82 13.45
CA LEU A 72 -7.38 -2.05 14.66
C LEU A 72 -8.87 -2.12 15.00
N ASN A 73 -9.14 -2.64 16.20
CA ASN A 73 -10.43 -2.53 16.85
C ASN A 73 -10.33 -1.38 17.86
N SER A 74 -10.64 -0.15 17.43
CA SER A 74 -10.75 0.95 18.39
C SER A 74 -12.11 0.89 19.08
N LYS A 75 -12.12 1.18 20.39
CA LYS A 75 -13.34 1.33 21.19
C LYS A 75 -14.26 2.41 20.61
N GLU A 76 -13.69 3.37 19.88
CA GLU A 76 -14.39 4.49 19.23
C GLU A 76 -15.06 4.08 17.91
N THR A 77 -14.68 2.94 17.31
CA THR A 77 -15.18 2.52 16.01
C THR A 77 -16.46 1.68 16.08
N CYS A 78 -17.04 1.49 17.29
CA CYS A 78 -18.37 0.90 17.53
C CYS A 78 -18.78 -0.16 16.48
N ALA A 79 -18.02 -1.25 16.41
CA ALA A 79 -18.21 -2.44 15.56
C ALA A 79 -17.57 -2.47 14.15
N ASN A 80 -16.93 -1.41 13.66
CA ASN A 80 -16.22 -1.47 12.38
C ASN A 80 -14.70 -1.67 12.58
N GLU A 81 -14.16 -2.75 12.02
CA GLU A 81 -12.72 -3.04 12.02
C GLU A 81 -12.01 -2.14 10.97
N ILE A 82 -11.03 -1.34 11.41
CA ILE A 82 -10.18 -0.57 10.49
C ILE A 82 -8.95 -1.40 10.18
N ILE A 83 -8.75 -1.73 8.90
CA ILE A 83 -7.61 -2.51 8.45
C ILE A 83 -6.63 -1.61 7.72
N ILE A 84 -5.37 -1.59 8.18
CA ILE A 84 -4.29 -0.87 7.51
C ILE A 84 -3.34 -1.87 6.86
N TYR A 85 -3.09 -1.71 5.57
CA TYR A 85 -2.10 -2.45 4.79
C TYR A 85 -0.83 -1.60 4.61
N PHE A 86 0.33 -2.20 4.83
CA PHE A 86 1.64 -1.53 4.72
C PHE A 86 2.33 -1.72 3.36
N ARG A 87 1.79 -2.60 2.53
CA ARG A 87 2.22 -2.87 1.15
C ARG A 87 1.02 -2.67 0.25
N THR A 88 0.90 -3.39 -0.86
CA THR A 88 -0.29 -3.39 -1.71
C THR A 88 -1.52 -3.90 -0.96
N PRO A 89 -2.68 -3.25 -1.11
CA PRO A 89 -3.95 -3.76 -0.58
C PRO A 89 -4.38 -5.02 -1.35
N PRO A 90 -5.36 -5.79 -0.83
CA PRO A 90 -5.97 -6.90 -1.54
C PRO A 90 -6.64 -6.45 -2.85
N GLU A 91 -6.74 -7.35 -3.82
CA GLU A 91 -7.39 -7.11 -5.11
C GLU A 91 -8.92 -7.17 -4.94
N THR A 92 -9.49 -6.12 -4.35
CA THR A 92 -10.93 -5.98 -4.14
C THR A 92 -11.42 -4.66 -4.74
N PHE A 93 -12.72 -4.62 -5.08
CA PHE A 93 -13.41 -3.39 -5.49
C PHE A 93 -13.70 -2.43 -4.32
N GLU A 94 -13.20 -2.76 -3.13
CA GLU A 94 -13.35 -1.92 -1.94
C GLU A 94 -12.50 -0.66 -2.08
N LEU A 95 -12.97 0.42 -1.43
CA LEU A 95 -12.26 1.68 -1.39
C LEU A 95 -11.21 1.66 -0.29
N PHE A 96 -9.98 1.99 -0.69
CA PHE A 96 -8.85 2.17 0.20
C PHE A 96 -8.39 3.63 0.16
N LEU A 97 -8.08 4.18 1.32
CA LEU A 97 -7.36 5.44 1.41
C LEU A 97 -5.87 5.17 1.31
N LYS A 98 -5.29 5.53 0.17
CA LYS A 98 -3.83 5.56 -0.02
C LYS A 98 -3.28 6.79 0.71
N TYR A 99 -2.61 6.53 1.82
CA TYR A 99 -2.15 7.54 2.75
C TYR A 99 -0.63 7.56 2.83
N GLU A 100 -0.02 8.72 2.59
CA GLU A 100 1.40 8.95 2.81
C GLU A 100 1.61 9.75 4.10
N PRO A 101 2.10 9.12 5.18
CA PRO A 101 2.28 9.82 6.45
C PRO A 101 3.31 10.95 6.31
N ASN A 102 2.91 12.19 6.58
CA ASN A 102 3.84 13.32 6.65
C ASN A 102 4.49 13.39 8.04
N ARG A 103 5.81 13.59 8.11
CA ARG A 103 6.60 13.61 9.36
C ARG A 103 6.20 12.49 10.34
N ASN A 104 6.15 11.24 9.86
CA ASN A 104 5.71 10.05 10.61
C ASN A 104 4.30 10.16 11.21
N GLY A 105 3.39 10.83 10.50
CA GLY A 105 2.01 11.04 10.95
C GLY A 105 1.87 12.15 12.00
N LYS A 106 2.87 13.03 12.17
CA LYS A 106 2.73 14.21 13.05
C LYS A 106 1.86 15.29 12.42
N GLU A 107 1.88 15.40 11.10
CA GLU A 107 1.17 16.40 10.32
C GLU A 107 0.17 15.74 9.36
N PRO A 108 -0.84 16.50 8.87
CA PRO A 108 -1.67 16.09 7.75
C PRO A 108 -0.87 15.64 6.54
N SER A 109 -1.39 14.64 5.84
CA SER A 109 -0.82 14.21 4.58
C SER A 109 -1.07 15.26 3.50
N ASN A 110 -0.02 15.50 2.71
CA ASN A 110 -0.10 16.26 1.47
C ASN A 110 -0.56 15.38 0.29
N ASN A 111 -0.28 14.07 0.36
CA ASN A 111 -0.55 13.11 -0.69
C ASN A 111 -1.53 12.05 -0.17
N MET A 112 -2.79 12.20 -0.57
CA MET A 112 -3.85 11.27 -0.24
C MET A 112 -4.74 11.03 -1.46
N LYS A 113 -5.08 9.77 -1.70
CA LYS A 113 -5.96 9.37 -2.81
C LYS A 113 -6.86 8.23 -2.37
N LEU A 114 -8.12 8.29 -2.77
CA LEU A 114 -9.02 7.13 -2.73
C LEU A 114 -8.70 6.26 -3.95
N VAL A 115 -8.45 4.98 -3.70
CA VAL A 115 -8.08 4.01 -4.73
C VAL A 115 -8.84 2.71 -4.50
N GLN A 116 -9.15 1.99 -5.57
CA GLN A 116 -9.64 0.63 -5.45
C GLN A 116 -8.45 -0.34 -5.36
N GLY A 117 -8.65 -1.48 -4.70
CA GLY A 117 -7.60 -2.49 -4.56
C GLY A 117 -7.11 -3.02 -5.90
N VAL A 118 -8.02 -3.12 -6.88
CA VAL A 118 -7.72 -3.57 -8.26
C VAL A 118 -6.75 -2.63 -8.98
N ASP A 119 -6.86 -1.31 -8.77
CA ASP A 119 -6.05 -0.31 -9.49
C ASP A 119 -4.59 -0.25 -9.03
N GLU A 120 -4.32 -0.70 -7.79
CA GLU A 120 -3.00 -0.58 -7.16
C GLU A 120 -2.08 -1.78 -7.43
N LYS A 121 -2.59 -2.81 -8.12
CA LYS A 121 -1.77 -3.91 -8.62
C LYS A 121 -0.94 -3.40 -9.79
N LYS A 122 0.22 -2.83 -9.48
CA LYS A 122 1.24 -2.59 -10.51
C LYS A 122 1.53 -3.92 -11.19
N PHE A 123 1.21 -3.99 -12.49
CA PHE A 123 1.64 -5.08 -13.35
C PHE A 123 3.17 -5.11 -13.28
N SER A 124 3.72 -6.01 -12.49
CA SER A 124 5.16 -6.21 -12.42
C SER A 124 5.56 -6.90 -13.72
N PHE A 125 5.95 -6.11 -14.72
CA PHE A 125 6.68 -6.62 -15.88
C PHE A 125 7.99 -7.33 -15.47
N ALA A 126 8.40 -7.27 -14.19
CA ALA A 126 9.63 -7.91 -13.72
C ALA A 126 9.58 -9.44 -13.68
N ASN A 127 8.41 -10.07 -13.87
CA ASN A 127 8.27 -11.53 -13.90
C ASN A 127 7.62 -12.04 -15.20
N SER A 128 7.86 -11.40 -16.35
CA SER A 128 7.72 -12.17 -17.59
C SER A 128 8.81 -13.23 -17.56
N THR A 129 8.41 -14.48 -17.33
CA THR A 129 9.23 -15.68 -17.23
C THR A 129 9.88 -16.05 -18.58
N TYR A 130 10.39 -15.06 -19.30
CA TYR A 130 11.24 -15.22 -20.47
C TYR A 130 12.66 -14.89 -20.04
N THR A 131 13.38 -15.91 -19.60
CA THR A 131 14.85 -16.01 -19.56
C THR A 131 15.62 -14.73 -19.16
N GLY A 132 16.02 -14.67 -17.89
CA GLY A 132 17.00 -13.76 -17.28
C GLY A 132 17.47 -12.53 -18.08
N THR A 133 17.14 -11.34 -17.60
CA THR A 133 17.71 -10.09 -18.09
C THR A 133 19.23 -10.08 -17.88
N LEU A 134 20.00 -9.90 -18.95
CA LEU A 134 21.46 -9.80 -18.85
C LEU A 134 21.83 -8.56 -18.01
N TRP A 135 22.78 -8.71 -17.08
CA TRP A 135 23.15 -7.69 -16.10
C TRP A 135 23.49 -6.32 -16.71
N PHE A 136 23.98 -6.30 -17.95
CA PHE A 136 24.38 -5.09 -18.67
C PHE A 136 23.21 -4.29 -19.28
N HIS A 137 21.99 -4.83 -19.30
CA HIS A 137 20.80 -4.08 -19.74
C HIS A 137 20.39 -2.99 -18.74
N ASN A 138 20.66 -3.19 -17.45
CA ASN A 138 20.32 -2.25 -16.38
C ASN A 138 21.46 -1.29 -16.01
N ALA A 139 22.61 -1.41 -16.68
CA ALA A 139 23.78 -0.58 -16.43
C ALA A 139 23.89 0.54 -17.46
N VAL A 140 24.36 1.72 -17.01
CA VAL A 140 24.72 2.86 -17.88
C VAL A 140 26.05 2.53 -18.54
N ILE A 141 25.98 1.83 -19.67
CA ILE A 141 27.12 1.41 -20.48
C ILE A 141 27.06 2.19 -21.79
N SER A 142 28.22 2.65 -22.28
CA SER A 142 28.33 3.30 -23.59
C SER A 142 27.83 2.38 -24.70
N GLU A 143 27.26 2.97 -25.75
CA GLU A 143 26.66 2.23 -26.86
C GLU A 143 27.67 1.26 -27.52
N THR A 144 28.91 1.71 -27.69
CA THR A 144 30.04 0.92 -28.18
C THR A 144 30.28 -0.36 -27.38
N LYS A 145 30.25 -0.26 -26.04
CA LYS A 145 30.52 -1.38 -25.15
C LYS A 145 29.32 -2.33 -25.03
N ARG A 146 28.12 -1.88 -25.40
CA ARG A 146 26.93 -2.75 -25.53
C ARG A 146 27.01 -3.63 -26.78
N GLU A 147 27.53 -3.12 -27.89
CA GLU A 147 27.74 -3.89 -29.11
C GLU A 147 28.78 -4.99 -28.90
N GLU A 148 29.94 -4.65 -28.33
CA GLU A 148 30.97 -5.65 -27.98
C GLU A 148 30.44 -6.79 -27.08
N LEU A 149 29.56 -6.47 -26.13
CA LEU A 149 28.96 -7.45 -25.23
C LEU A 149 27.94 -8.34 -25.93
N LYS A 150 27.20 -7.82 -26.91
CA LYS A 150 26.27 -8.61 -27.73
C LYS A 150 27.04 -9.58 -28.61
N ASP A 151 28.13 -9.13 -29.23
CA ASP A 151 28.96 -9.95 -30.11
C ASP A 151 29.59 -11.11 -29.32
N LYS A 152 30.16 -10.84 -28.15
CA LYS A 152 30.70 -11.87 -27.25
C LYS A 152 29.62 -12.85 -26.75
N ALA A 153 28.41 -12.37 -26.50
CA ALA A 153 27.31 -13.23 -26.08
C ALA A 153 26.84 -14.15 -27.22
N GLN A 154 26.89 -13.66 -28.46
CA GLN A 154 26.57 -14.44 -29.65
C GLN A 154 27.63 -15.51 -29.91
N GLU A 155 28.91 -15.15 -29.87
CA GLU A 155 30.04 -16.08 -29.99
C GLU A 155 29.98 -17.21 -28.94
N GLN A 156 29.65 -16.89 -27.69
CA GLN A 156 29.46 -17.91 -26.66
C GLN A 156 28.27 -18.84 -26.92
N ARG A 157 27.17 -18.32 -27.49
CA ARG A 157 26.02 -19.16 -27.87
C ARG A 157 26.39 -20.11 -28.98
N ASP A 158 27.13 -19.64 -29.97
CA ASP A 158 27.54 -20.44 -31.11
C ASP A 158 28.56 -21.50 -30.68
N ASN A 159 29.52 -21.16 -29.81
CA ASN A 159 30.45 -22.11 -29.18
C ASN A 159 29.73 -23.17 -28.32
N ARG A 160 28.63 -22.81 -27.65
CA ARG A 160 27.84 -23.75 -26.82
C ARG A 160 26.89 -24.64 -27.63
N ARG A 161 26.54 -24.25 -28.85
CA ARG A 161 25.61 -24.98 -29.73
C ARG A 161 26.30 -26.03 -30.59
N HIS A 162 27.60 -26.24 -30.43
CA HIS A 162 28.31 -27.29 -31.15
C HIS A 162 27.85 -28.69 -30.69
N VAL A 163 27.41 -29.52 -31.63
CA VAL A 163 27.17 -30.96 -31.42
C VAL A 163 28.35 -31.72 -32.03
N GLY A 164 29.23 -32.25 -31.18
CA GLY A 164 30.46 -32.96 -31.57
C GLY A 164 31.63 -32.68 -30.62
N ASN A 165 32.61 -33.60 -30.53
CA ASN A 165 33.84 -33.41 -29.75
C ASN A 165 34.62 -32.19 -30.31
N ASN A 166 34.61 -31.11 -29.54
CA ASN A 166 35.19 -29.81 -29.90
C ASN A 166 36.72 -29.90 -30.11
N PRO A 167 37.26 -29.50 -31.29
CA PRO A 167 38.65 -29.13 -31.43
C PRO A 167 38.70 -27.61 -31.52
N LEU A 168 39.13 -26.91 -30.47
CA LEU A 168 39.68 -25.58 -30.69
C LEU A 168 40.84 -25.72 -31.69
N ALA A 169 40.70 -25.10 -32.86
CA ALA A 169 41.83 -24.78 -33.72
C ALA A 169 42.17 -23.31 -33.51
N THR A 170 43.43 -23.04 -33.19
CA THR A 170 44.11 -21.82 -33.63
C THR A 170 43.83 -21.53 -35.10
#